data_AF-A0A9P7YBR0-F1
#
_entry.id   AF-A0A9P7YBR0-F1
#
_cell.length_a   1.000
_cell.length_b   1.000
_cell.length_c   1.000
_cell.angle_alpha   90.00
_cell.angle_beta   90.00
_cell.angle_gamma   90.00
#
_symmetry.space_group_name_H-M   'P 1'
#
loop_
_entity.id
_entity.type
_entity.pdbx_description
1 polymer ?
#
loop_
_entity_poly.entity_id
_entity_poly.type
_entity_poly.pdbx_seq_one_letter_code
_entity_poly.pdbx_strand_id
1 'polypeptide(L)'
;MASSKTEAVKVEQPSTVAIPEELQLGTVLVVGGCGFLGHHVVKFLLAEPTCTAVVVMSRSPFQNRFEGVTHHIGDITKLSHVKHVISQVKPKVIIDTASPHAYSDHEHAHDNFTVNVDGVQHLLDVAAKVGTVKAFVYTSSGPIIAGSGGGYDHADETTPTLAVTKKGDPYHVAKALGDKLTLEANGKNAGILTACIRPTALYGEGDTQMVGPVIKVIEDGQTNIWMGYNDVHMDVVYVGHVAKAEVLAALGLLRRHVDKTAPKIDGEAFNITDDETCPPWTFFRKYWMLAGDKTSLSGVWMIPPFVVLLMANAAEWFTWATSMGKARPKILKLERMEFVLFTRTYNINKARTLLGFQPWLDIMVHGLTKYTEATSKDAYNGYELLKLIEELAIPYEEHMHAEIQTILDLHTKIASADLANIDKLMRIQAEKYSDIFKIGPLYFGCQDTHFSIDEQHSYYPHVNPASISFINHVLARRHKALWRFCPSDMFGQPRPLPETGKDPVKAEGKPKAIGEMVIGKSQWGKIALLLMSLLSACLTAFWLA
;
A
#
# COMPACT_ATOMS: atom_id res chain seq x y z
N MET A 1 -35.40 -34.87 50.31
CA MET A 1 -35.53 -35.09 48.85
C MET A 1 -36.36 -33.95 48.27
N ALA A 2 -35.71 -33.01 47.59
CA ALA A 2 -36.35 -32.14 46.60
C ALA A 2 -35.23 -31.56 45.71
N SER A 3 -35.34 -31.84 44.43
CA SER A 3 -34.40 -31.55 43.34
C SER A 3 -34.45 -30.06 42.98
N SER A 4 -33.31 -29.34 42.99
CA SER A 4 -33.20 -28.06 42.28
C SER A 4 -32.71 -28.33 40.86
N LYS A 5 -33.56 -28.04 39.88
CA LYS A 5 -33.22 -28.04 38.45
C LYS A 5 -32.50 -26.73 38.15
N THR A 6 -31.27 -26.82 37.69
CA THR A 6 -30.50 -25.67 37.18
C THR A 6 -30.96 -25.40 35.74
N GLU A 7 -31.55 -24.23 35.52
CA GLU A 7 -31.86 -23.73 34.18
C GLU A 7 -30.56 -23.39 33.44
N ALA A 8 -30.38 -23.97 32.25
CA ALA A 8 -29.27 -23.64 31.37
C ALA A 8 -29.50 -22.25 30.77
N VAL A 9 -28.63 -21.31 31.15
CA VAL A 9 -28.53 -19.98 30.51
C VAL A 9 -28.08 -20.19 29.07
N LYS A 10 -29.01 -19.97 28.14
CA LYS A 10 -28.75 -20.00 26.70
C LYS A 10 -27.99 -18.72 26.36
N VAL A 11 -26.69 -18.85 26.07
CA VAL A 11 -25.87 -17.75 25.56
C VAL A 11 -26.33 -17.49 24.12
N GLU A 12 -27.09 -16.41 23.90
CA GLU A 12 -27.38 -15.92 22.56
C GLU A 12 -26.09 -15.44 21.91
N GLN A 13 -25.76 -16.01 20.74
CA GLN A 13 -24.71 -15.48 19.89
C GLN A 13 -25.08 -14.06 19.46
N PRO A 14 -24.13 -13.11 19.42
CA PRO A 14 -24.41 -11.76 18.95
C PRO A 14 -24.90 -11.83 17.51
N SER A 15 -26.11 -11.33 17.27
CA SER A 15 -26.66 -11.18 15.94
C SER A 15 -25.73 -10.28 15.13
N THR A 16 -25.20 -10.81 14.02
CA THR A 16 -24.53 -10.00 13.01
C THR A 16 -25.55 -8.99 12.48
N VAL A 17 -25.50 -7.76 12.98
CA VAL A 17 -26.36 -6.67 12.52
C VAL A 17 -26.06 -6.47 11.04
N ALA A 18 -27.00 -6.82 10.17
CA ALA A 18 -26.88 -6.62 8.74
C ALA A 18 -26.73 -5.13 8.46
N ILE A 19 -25.69 -4.74 7.72
CA ILE A 19 -25.46 -3.35 7.34
C ILE A 19 -26.66 -2.89 6.47
N PRO A 20 -27.33 -1.78 6.79
CA PRO A 20 -28.45 -1.27 6.00
C PRO A 20 -28.08 -1.15 4.51
N GLU A 21 -28.98 -1.55 3.61
CA GLU A 21 -28.75 -1.54 2.15
C GLU A 21 -28.32 -0.16 1.63
N GLU A 22 -28.82 0.91 2.24
CA GLU A 22 -28.47 2.29 1.90
C GLU A 22 -26.99 2.59 2.12
N LEU A 23 -26.39 1.99 3.16
CA LEU A 23 -24.97 2.11 3.52
C LEU A 23 -24.08 1.13 2.78
N GLN A 24 -24.65 0.16 2.07
CA GLN A 24 -23.87 -0.81 1.30
C GLN A 24 -23.35 -0.19 -0.01
N LEU A 25 -22.11 -0.50 -0.42
CA LEU A 25 -21.59 -0.09 -1.72
C LEU A 25 -22.44 -0.59 -2.89
N GLY A 26 -23.02 -1.79 -2.77
CA GLY A 26 -23.80 -2.39 -3.84
C GLY A 26 -22.95 -2.67 -5.08
N THR A 27 -23.49 -2.41 -6.26
CA THR A 27 -22.74 -2.52 -7.53
C THR A 27 -21.83 -1.31 -7.72
N VAL A 28 -20.51 -1.58 -7.79
CA VAL A 28 -19.47 -0.57 -8.01
C VAL A 28 -18.88 -0.72 -9.41
N LEU A 29 -18.88 0.38 -10.17
CA LEU A 29 -18.20 0.46 -11.46
C LEU A 29 -16.82 1.11 -11.29
N VAL A 30 -15.76 0.35 -11.51
CA VAL A 30 -14.38 0.84 -11.53
C VAL A 30 -13.96 1.15 -12.97
N VAL A 31 -13.87 2.43 -13.30
CA VAL A 31 -13.36 2.88 -14.59
C VAL A 31 -11.83 2.89 -14.52
N GLY A 32 -11.17 2.24 -15.48
CA GLY A 32 -9.72 2.03 -15.42
C GLY A 32 -9.30 0.85 -14.52
N GLY A 33 -10.24 -0.01 -14.12
CA GLY A 33 -10.01 -1.11 -13.15
C GLY A 33 -8.99 -2.19 -13.55
N CYS A 34 -8.47 -2.19 -14.79
CA CYS A 34 -7.37 -3.07 -15.22
C CYS A 34 -6.00 -2.37 -15.23
N GLY A 35 -5.95 -1.08 -14.89
CA GLY A 35 -4.71 -0.29 -14.80
C GLY A 35 -3.97 -0.51 -13.49
N PHE A 36 -2.86 0.20 -13.30
CA PHE A 36 -2.01 0.08 -12.10
C PHE A 36 -2.81 0.35 -10.81
N LEU A 37 -3.41 1.53 -10.62
CA LEU A 37 -4.21 1.77 -9.41
C LEU A 37 -5.53 0.98 -9.41
N GLY A 38 -6.24 0.98 -10.54
CA GLY A 38 -7.60 0.44 -10.61
C GLY A 38 -7.74 -1.04 -10.22
N HIS A 39 -6.74 -1.88 -10.49
CA HIS A 39 -6.82 -3.30 -10.12
C HIS A 39 -6.63 -3.51 -8.61
N HIS A 40 -5.88 -2.65 -7.93
CA HIS A 40 -5.83 -2.63 -6.46
C HIS A 40 -7.18 -2.20 -5.90
N VAL A 41 -7.84 -1.19 -6.48
CA VAL A 41 -9.20 -0.79 -6.07
C VAL A 41 -10.19 -1.96 -6.21
N VAL A 42 -10.15 -2.70 -7.32
CA VAL A 42 -10.96 -3.91 -7.50
C VAL A 42 -10.66 -4.94 -6.42
N LYS A 43 -9.40 -5.20 -6.08
CA LYS A 43 -9.00 -6.10 -5.00
C LYS A 43 -9.60 -5.69 -3.65
N PHE A 44 -9.52 -4.40 -3.30
CA PHE A 44 -10.11 -3.88 -2.06
C PHE A 44 -11.63 -3.97 -2.04
N LEU A 45 -12.30 -3.71 -3.17
CA LEU A 45 -13.75 -3.85 -3.28
C LEU A 45 -14.23 -5.31 -3.15
N LEU A 46 -13.47 -6.28 -3.68
CA LEU A 46 -13.79 -7.70 -3.53
C LEU A 46 -13.68 -8.19 -2.09
N ALA A 47 -12.85 -7.55 -1.28
CA ALA A 47 -12.71 -7.83 0.15
C ALA A 47 -13.73 -7.06 1.02
N GLU A 48 -14.44 -6.07 0.45
CA GLU A 48 -15.38 -5.22 1.17
C GLU A 48 -16.78 -5.89 1.24
N PRO A 49 -17.25 -6.31 2.42
CA PRO A 49 -18.50 -7.07 2.56
C PRO A 49 -19.75 -6.33 2.07
N THR A 50 -19.70 -5.01 2.01
CA THR A 50 -20.81 -4.18 1.51
C THR A 50 -20.86 -4.04 -0.01
N CYS A 51 -19.85 -4.52 -0.73
CA CYS A 51 -19.83 -4.53 -2.19
C CYS A 51 -20.48 -5.81 -2.73
N THR A 52 -21.65 -5.68 -3.37
CA THR A 52 -22.38 -6.84 -3.89
C THR A 52 -21.90 -7.28 -5.26
N ALA A 53 -21.34 -6.36 -6.05
CA ALA A 53 -20.77 -6.65 -7.35
C ALA A 53 -19.71 -5.62 -7.75
N VAL A 54 -18.57 -6.09 -8.23
CA VAL A 54 -17.55 -5.25 -8.85
C VAL A 54 -17.61 -5.40 -10.36
N VAL A 55 -17.70 -4.28 -11.05
CA VAL A 55 -17.72 -4.22 -12.52
C VAL A 55 -16.64 -3.28 -12.99
N VAL A 56 -15.89 -3.65 -14.04
CA VAL A 56 -14.78 -2.87 -14.58
C VAL A 56 -15.12 -2.37 -15.98
N MET A 57 -14.80 -1.10 -16.25
CA MET A 57 -14.75 -0.55 -17.61
C MET A 57 -13.30 -0.21 -17.96
N SER A 58 -12.76 -0.83 -19.02
CA SER A 58 -11.38 -0.59 -19.47
C SER A 58 -11.28 -0.68 -20.99
N ARG A 59 -10.33 0.04 -21.60
CA ARG A 59 -10.04 -0.09 -23.05
C ARG A 59 -9.46 -1.46 -23.39
N SER A 60 -8.72 -2.05 -22.44
CA SER A 60 -8.02 -3.33 -22.61
C SER A 60 -8.22 -4.19 -21.35
N PRO A 61 -9.38 -4.85 -21.20
CA PRO A 61 -9.71 -5.66 -20.03
C PRO A 61 -9.11 -7.07 -20.11
N PHE A 62 -7.85 -7.18 -20.52
CA PHE A 62 -7.16 -8.48 -20.73
C PHE A 62 -6.08 -8.78 -19.69
N GLN A 63 -5.77 -7.81 -18.83
CA GLN A 63 -4.76 -7.91 -17.77
C GLN A 63 -5.36 -7.54 -16.41
N ASN A 64 -4.69 -7.95 -15.33
CA ASN A 64 -5.07 -7.62 -13.95
C ASN A 64 -6.55 -7.92 -13.66
N ARG A 65 -7.00 -9.11 -14.06
CA ARG A 65 -8.39 -9.55 -13.92
C ARG A 65 -8.56 -10.38 -12.65
N PHE A 66 -9.71 -10.24 -12.03
CA PHE A 66 -10.12 -11.05 -10.89
C PHE A 66 -11.31 -11.92 -11.29
N GLU A 67 -11.37 -13.12 -10.69
CA GLU A 67 -12.51 -14.02 -10.83
C GLU A 67 -13.77 -13.39 -10.20
N GLY A 68 -14.94 -13.64 -10.78
CA GLY A 68 -16.20 -13.04 -10.32
C GLY A 68 -16.42 -11.57 -10.69
N VAL A 69 -15.45 -10.91 -11.33
CA VAL A 69 -15.57 -9.51 -11.77
C VAL A 69 -16.04 -9.43 -13.23
N THR A 70 -17.10 -8.66 -13.48
CA THR A 70 -17.58 -8.42 -14.85
C THR A 70 -16.74 -7.32 -15.50
N HIS A 71 -16.30 -7.53 -16.73
CA HIS A 71 -15.45 -6.58 -17.45
C HIS A 71 -16.12 -6.13 -18.75
N HIS A 72 -16.22 -4.82 -18.94
CA HIS A 72 -16.71 -4.19 -20.16
C HIS A 72 -15.56 -3.49 -20.89
N ILE A 73 -15.48 -3.72 -22.21
CA ILE A 73 -14.60 -2.93 -23.08
C ILE A 73 -15.25 -1.55 -23.26
N GLY A 74 -14.50 -0.49 -22.97
CA GLY A 74 -15.01 0.87 -23.08
C GLY A 74 -13.92 1.92 -23.05
N ASP A 75 -14.19 3.05 -23.69
CA ASP A 75 -13.31 4.21 -23.74
C ASP A 75 -14.10 5.43 -23.26
N ILE A 76 -13.65 6.08 -22.18
CA ILE A 76 -14.37 7.22 -21.59
C ILE A 76 -14.35 8.47 -22.48
N THR A 77 -13.43 8.55 -23.44
CA THR A 77 -13.44 9.60 -24.47
C THR A 77 -14.62 9.44 -25.44
N LYS A 78 -15.24 8.25 -25.50
CA LYS A 78 -16.39 7.96 -26.34
C LYS A 78 -17.66 7.92 -25.52
N LEU A 79 -18.46 8.99 -25.58
CA LEU A 79 -19.73 9.11 -24.86
C LEU A 79 -20.68 7.91 -25.10
N SER A 80 -20.68 7.32 -26.29
CA SER A 80 -21.47 6.13 -26.61
C SER A 80 -21.09 4.91 -25.77
N HIS A 81 -19.79 4.70 -25.53
CA HIS A 81 -19.30 3.59 -24.70
C HIS A 81 -19.70 3.80 -23.25
N VAL A 82 -19.51 5.01 -22.72
CA VAL A 82 -19.91 5.37 -21.35
C VAL A 82 -21.40 5.16 -21.14
N LYS A 83 -22.24 5.66 -22.07
CA LYS A 83 -23.70 5.45 -22.05
C LYS A 83 -24.06 3.96 -22.03
N HIS A 84 -23.46 3.19 -22.93
CA HIS A 84 -23.75 1.76 -23.05
C HIS A 84 -23.45 1.03 -21.73
N VAL A 85 -22.22 1.17 -21.21
CA VAL A 85 -21.80 0.46 -20.00
C VAL A 85 -22.61 0.90 -18.78
N ILE A 86 -22.74 2.20 -18.51
CA ILE A 86 -23.47 2.68 -17.33
C ILE A 86 -24.96 2.30 -17.40
N SER A 87 -25.58 2.31 -18.59
CA SER A 87 -26.99 1.91 -18.74
C SER A 87 -27.24 0.42 -18.49
N GLN A 88 -26.26 -0.44 -18.81
CA GLN A 88 -26.33 -1.88 -18.56
C GLN A 88 -26.03 -2.21 -17.11
N VAL A 89 -24.99 -1.60 -16.54
CA VAL A 89 -24.51 -1.90 -15.18
C VAL A 89 -25.40 -1.26 -14.11
N LYS A 90 -25.92 -0.06 -14.38
CA LYS A 90 -26.69 0.76 -13.42
C LYS A 90 -26.03 0.81 -12.03
N PRO A 91 -24.75 1.24 -11.95
CA PRO A 91 -24.00 1.17 -10.70
C PRO A 91 -24.60 2.11 -9.64
N LYS A 92 -24.39 1.77 -8.37
CA LYS A 92 -24.66 2.64 -7.22
C LYS A 92 -23.46 3.57 -6.96
N VAL A 93 -22.25 3.09 -7.24
CA VAL A 93 -20.99 3.83 -7.05
C VAL A 93 -20.15 3.76 -8.32
N ILE A 94 -19.52 4.88 -8.68
CA ILE A 94 -18.47 4.92 -9.71
C ILE A 94 -17.17 5.36 -9.05
N ILE A 95 -16.09 4.61 -9.30
CA ILE A 95 -14.72 4.99 -8.95
C ILE A 95 -13.93 5.13 -10.26
N ASP A 96 -13.49 6.35 -10.57
CA ASP A 96 -12.79 6.67 -11.81
C ASP A 96 -11.29 6.78 -11.59
N THR A 97 -10.58 5.72 -11.98
CA THR A 97 -9.11 5.62 -11.96
C THR A 97 -8.49 5.76 -13.35
N ALA A 98 -9.30 6.03 -14.39
CA ALA A 98 -8.82 6.07 -15.76
C ALA A 98 -7.96 7.30 -16.02
N SER A 99 -6.75 7.09 -16.52
CA SER A 99 -5.88 8.17 -16.97
C SER A 99 -4.82 7.65 -17.94
N PRO A 100 -4.30 8.48 -18.86
CA PRO A 100 -3.06 8.19 -19.54
C PRO A 100 -1.89 8.13 -18.55
N HIS A 101 -0.77 7.58 -19.00
CA HIS A 101 0.46 7.51 -18.21
C HIS A 101 0.96 8.92 -17.85
N ALA A 102 1.25 9.19 -16.58
CA ALA A 102 1.64 10.52 -16.10
C ALA A 102 2.92 11.04 -16.77
N TYR A 103 3.83 10.13 -17.11
CA TYR A 103 5.09 10.46 -17.78
C TYR A 103 5.07 10.28 -19.31
N SER A 104 3.89 10.18 -19.91
CA SER A 104 3.75 10.15 -21.38
C SER A 104 4.42 11.36 -22.04
N ASP A 105 4.87 11.18 -23.28
CA ASP A 105 5.47 12.27 -24.04
C ASP A 105 4.44 13.33 -24.40
N HIS A 106 4.85 14.60 -24.38
CA HIS A 106 3.95 15.75 -24.62
C HIS A 106 3.32 15.76 -26.01
N GLU A 107 3.82 14.96 -26.95
CA GLU A 107 3.15 14.70 -28.23
C GLU A 107 1.73 14.14 -28.03
N HIS A 108 1.48 13.45 -26.91
CA HIS A 108 0.19 12.92 -26.51
C HIS A 108 -0.50 13.79 -25.43
N ALA A 109 -0.06 15.03 -25.24
CA ALA A 109 -0.62 15.91 -24.22
C ALA A 109 -2.13 16.16 -24.39
N HIS A 110 -2.62 16.16 -25.63
CA HIS A 110 -4.04 16.28 -25.93
C HIS A 110 -4.87 15.16 -25.25
N ASP A 111 -4.36 13.93 -25.25
CA ASP A 111 -5.05 12.78 -24.66
C ASP A 111 -5.23 12.95 -23.15
N ASN A 112 -4.31 13.65 -22.47
CA ASN A 112 -4.47 13.98 -21.05
C ASN A 112 -5.73 14.80 -20.80
N PHE A 113 -6.04 15.78 -21.65
CA PHE A 113 -7.23 16.60 -21.54
C PHE A 113 -8.48 15.83 -21.97
N THR A 114 -8.45 15.12 -23.09
CA THR A 114 -9.61 14.35 -23.56
C THR A 114 -10.03 13.29 -22.55
N VAL A 115 -9.09 12.61 -21.91
CA VAL A 115 -9.41 11.57 -20.91
C VAL A 115 -9.81 12.19 -19.58
N ASN A 116 -8.98 13.08 -19.01
CA ASN A 116 -9.19 13.58 -17.64
C ASN A 116 -10.18 14.76 -17.54
N VAL A 117 -10.63 15.33 -18.66
CA VAL A 117 -11.63 16.42 -18.68
C VAL A 117 -12.90 15.95 -19.39
N ASP A 118 -12.82 15.65 -20.69
CA ASP A 118 -14.02 15.26 -21.44
C ASP A 118 -14.56 13.90 -20.98
N GLY A 119 -13.67 12.94 -20.71
CA GLY A 119 -14.03 11.62 -20.18
C GLY A 119 -14.73 11.69 -18.81
N VAL A 120 -14.20 12.51 -17.90
CA VAL A 120 -14.81 12.75 -16.58
C VAL A 120 -16.19 13.40 -16.75
N GLN A 121 -16.32 14.40 -17.63
CA GLN A 121 -17.60 15.02 -17.92
C GLN A 121 -18.62 14.02 -18.48
N HIS A 122 -18.21 13.13 -19.40
CA HIS A 122 -19.08 12.07 -19.91
C HIS A 122 -19.58 11.15 -18.80
N LEU A 123 -18.70 10.73 -17.89
CA LEU A 123 -19.06 9.87 -16.77
C LEU A 123 -20.08 10.56 -15.85
N LEU A 124 -19.83 11.81 -15.46
CA LEU A 124 -20.72 12.60 -14.61
C LEU A 124 -22.10 12.80 -15.26
N ASP A 125 -22.14 13.17 -16.53
CA ASP A 125 -23.38 13.42 -17.27
C ASP A 125 -24.24 12.15 -17.40
N VAL A 126 -23.61 11.01 -17.68
CA VAL A 126 -24.31 9.74 -17.85
C VAL A 126 -24.73 9.16 -16.50
N ALA A 127 -23.90 9.30 -15.46
CA ALA A 127 -24.23 8.95 -14.09
C ALA A 127 -25.48 9.70 -13.60
N ALA A 128 -25.56 11.01 -13.88
CA ALA A 128 -26.74 11.82 -13.57
C ALA A 128 -28.00 11.31 -14.29
N LYS A 129 -27.86 10.95 -15.57
CA LYS A 129 -28.99 10.50 -16.41
C LYS A 129 -29.52 9.12 -16.05
N VAL A 130 -28.67 8.19 -15.61
CA VAL A 130 -29.12 6.84 -15.21
C VAL A 130 -29.83 6.85 -13.85
N GLY A 131 -29.50 7.80 -12.98
CA GLY A 131 -30.19 8.05 -11.70
C GLY A 131 -29.91 7.04 -10.58
N THR A 132 -29.22 5.94 -10.86
CA THR A 132 -28.85 4.92 -9.86
C THR A 132 -27.59 5.28 -9.08
N VAL A 133 -26.71 6.10 -9.66
CA VAL A 133 -25.44 6.48 -9.04
C VAL A 133 -25.71 7.41 -7.85
N LYS A 134 -25.08 7.12 -6.71
CA LYS A 134 -25.14 7.91 -5.48
C LYS A 134 -23.80 8.52 -5.11
N ALA A 135 -22.71 7.78 -5.32
CA ALA A 135 -21.35 8.22 -5.01
C ALA A 135 -20.46 8.17 -6.26
N PHE A 136 -19.64 9.20 -6.45
CA PHE A 136 -18.66 9.28 -7.51
C PHE A 136 -17.30 9.69 -6.94
N VAL A 137 -16.31 8.81 -7.04
CA VAL A 137 -14.94 9.07 -6.58
C VAL A 137 -14.04 9.23 -7.81
N TYR A 138 -13.29 10.33 -7.88
CA TYR A 138 -12.34 10.59 -8.95
C TYR A 138 -10.91 10.52 -8.45
N THR A 139 -10.07 9.73 -9.11
CA THR A 139 -8.62 9.75 -8.89
C THR A 139 -8.02 10.97 -9.58
N SER A 140 -7.75 11.99 -8.79
CA SER A 140 -6.99 13.16 -9.18
C SER A 140 -5.48 12.88 -9.03
N SER A 141 -4.68 13.89 -8.68
CA SER A 141 -3.23 13.78 -8.50
C SER A 141 -2.78 14.79 -7.45
N GLY A 142 -1.77 14.47 -6.64
CA GLY A 142 -1.18 15.37 -5.66
C GLY A 142 -0.53 16.58 -6.32
N PRO A 143 0.36 16.40 -7.32
CA PRO A 143 1.06 17.51 -7.97
C PRO A 143 0.22 18.43 -8.87
N ILE A 144 -1.08 18.53 -8.63
CA ILE A 144 -1.98 19.52 -9.23
C ILE A 144 -1.92 20.87 -8.51
N ILE A 145 -1.06 21.05 -7.50
CA ILE A 145 -0.93 22.29 -6.74
C ILE A 145 -0.24 23.37 -7.58
N ALA A 146 -0.80 24.57 -7.61
CA ALA A 146 -0.18 25.75 -8.17
C ALA A 146 0.80 26.36 -7.15
N GLY A 147 2.09 26.02 -7.28
CA GLY A 147 3.14 26.58 -6.45
C GLY A 147 3.62 27.96 -6.93
N SER A 148 3.97 28.84 -5.99
CA SER A 148 4.80 30.02 -6.25
C SER A 148 6.27 29.63 -6.08
N GLY A 149 7.11 29.83 -7.09
CA GLY A 149 8.56 29.60 -6.97
C GLY A 149 9.02 28.13 -7.03
N GLY A 150 8.19 27.20 -7.52
CA GLY A 150 8.60 25.84 -7.91
C GLY A 150 8.37 24.73 -6.87
N GLY A 151 8.21 25.06 -5.59
CA GLY A 151 7.98 24.10 -4.50
C GLY A 151 6.84 24.49 -3.55
N TYR A 152 6.46 23.55 -2.69
CA TYR A 152 5.50 23.73 -1.60
C TYR A 152 5.78 22.71 -0.49
N ASP A 153 5.57 23.13 0.74
CA ASP A 153 5.84 22.33 1.93
C ASP A 153 4.54 22.15 2.72
N HIS A 154 4.12 20.90 2.89
CA HIS A 154 2.87 20.49 3.54
C HIS A 154 1.63 21.16 2.94
N ALA A 155 1.53 21.20 1.61
CA ALA A 155 0.36 21.74 0.92
C ALA A 155 -0.92 20.97 1.31
N ASP A 156 -1.94 21.70 1.76
CA ASP A 156 -3.27 21.13 2.02
C ASP A 156 -4.23 21.38 0.85
N GLU A 157 -5.46 20.88 0.95
CA GLU A 157 -6.45 20.97 -0.12
C GLU A 157 -7.05 22.38 -0.31
N THR A 158 -6.69 23.34 0.55
CA THR A 158 -7.04 24.77 0.37
C THR A 158 -6.08 25.49 -0.57
N THR A 159 -4.91 24.90 -0.82
CA THR A 159 -3.90 25.46 -1.71
C THR A 159 -4.43 25.50 -3.15
N PRO A 160 -4.27 26.63 -3.89
CA PRO A 160 -4.76 26.74 -5.26
C PRO A 160 -4.21 25.63 -6.18
N THR A 161 -5.04 25.12 -7.07
CA THR A 161 -4.63 24.10 -8.04
C THR A 161 -4.27 24.71 -9.40
N LEU A 162 -3.61 23.92 -10.25
CA LEU A 162 -3.27 24.27 -11.63
C LEU A 162 -4.51 24.50 -12.52
N ALA A 163 -5.73 24.19 -12.04
CA ALA A 163 -6.97 24.57 -12.72
C ALA A 163 -7.16 26.10 -12.79
N VAL A 164 -6.56 26.84 -11.86
CA VAL A 164 -6.59 28.31 -11.81
C VAL A 164 -5.58 28.90 -12.78
N THR A 165 -4.33 28.45 -12.72
CA THR A 165 -3.23 29.03 -13.51
C THR A 165 -3.18 28.48 -14.94
N LYS A 166 -3.57 27.22 -15.13
CA LYS A 166 -3.47 26.45 -16.38
C LYS A 166 -2.06 26.45 -16.97
N LYS A 167 -1.04 26.45 -16.11
CA LYS A 167 0.38 26.51 -16.46
C LYS A 167 1.12 25.39 -15.74
N GLY A 168 1.96 24.65 -16.45
CA GLY A 168 2.74 23.54 -15.92
C GLY A 168 2.61 22.29 -16.78
N ASP A 169 2.96 21.13 -16.21
CA ASP A 169 2.87 19.86 -16.91
C ASP A 169 1.42 19.58 -17.37
N PRO A 170 1.19 19.26 -18.66
CA PRO A 170 -0.14 19.02 -19.22
C PRO A 170 -0.95 17.94 -18.51
N TYR A 171 -0.31 16.87 -18.00
CA TYR A 171 -1.00 15.84 -17.24
C TYR A 171 -1.55 16.40 -15.94
N HIS A 172 -0.74 17.12 -15.16
CA HIS A 172 -1.18 17.72 -13.90
C HIS A 172 -2.23 18.82 -14.11
N VAL A 173 -2.11 19.62 -15.17
CA VAL A 173 -3.15 20.60 -15.53
C VAL A 173 -4.47 19.91 -15.86
N ALA A 174 -4.44 18.86 -16.68
CA ALA A 174 -5.66 18.10 -17.03
C ALA A 174 -6.29 17.41 -15.82
N LYS A 175 -5.48 16.81 -14.93
CA LYS A 175 -5.94 16.25 -13.65
C LYS A 175 -6.58 17.33 -12.77
N ALA A 176 -5.99 18.52 -12.68
CA ALA A 176 -6.55 19.65 -11.91
C ALA A 176 -7.90 20.11 -12.46
N LEU A 177 -8.09 20.11 -13.78
CA LEU A 177 -9.36 20.45 -14.41
C LEU A 177 -10.43 19.38 -14.15
N GLY A 178 -10.09 18.09 -14.25
CA GLY A 178 -10.98 16.99 -13.88
C GLY A 178 -11.38 17.00 -12.39
N ASP A 179 -10.43 17.33 -11.52
CA ASP A 179 -10.65 17.53 -10.09
C ASP A 179 -11.70 18.63 -9.85
N LYS A 180 -11.49 19.80 -10.45
CA LYS A 180 -12.43 20.92 -10.38
C LYS A 180 -13.82 20.53 -10.88
N LEU A 181 -13.92 19.89 -12.04
CA LEU A 181 -15.20 19.45 -12.61
C LEU A 181 -15.95 18.50 -11.66
N THR A 182 -15.23 17.55 -11.06
CA THR A 182 -15.81 16.58 -10.13
C THR A 182 -16.33 17.26 -8.86
N LEU A 183 -15.55 18.17 -8.26
CA LEU A 183 -15.96 18.91 -7.06
C LEU A 183 -17.16 19.83 -7.35
N GLU A 184 -17.16 20.51 -8.50
CA GLU A 184 -18.26 21.40 -8.91
C GLU A 184 -19.57 20.65 -9.22
N ALA A 185 -19.48 19.35 -9.54
CA ALA A 185 -20.63 18.48 -9.80
C ALA A 185 -21.35 17.98 -8.53
N ASN A 186 -20.72 18.12 -7.35
CA ASN A 186 -21.26 17.64 -6.08
C ASN A 186 -22.71 18.14 -5.84
N GLY A 187 -23.64 17.20 -5.63
CA GLY A 187 -25.05 17.48 -5.35
C GLY A 187 -25.87 18.00 -6.53
N LYS A 188 -25.27 18.51 -7.61
CA LYS A 188 -25.98 19.06 -8.78
C LYS A 188 -26.50 17.96 -9.72
N ASN A 189 -25.75 16.87 -9.84
CA ASN A 189 -26.02 15.80 -10.80
C ASN A 189 -26.99 14.76 -10.22
N ALA A 190 -28.28 15.11 -10.17
CA ALA A 190 -29.32 14.24 -9.59
C ALA A 190 -29.05 13.84 -8.12
N GLY A 191 -28.35 14.71 -7.37
CA GLY A 191 -27.96 14.46 -5.99
C GLY A 191 -26.74 13.56 -5.81
N ILE A 192 -26.00 13.20 -6.87
CA ILE A 192 -24.74 12.45 -6.74
C ILE A 192 -23.76 13.24 -5.85
N LEU A 193 -23.23 12.57 -4.83
CA LEU A 193 -22.17 13.12 -3.99
C LEU A 193 -20.82 12.71 -4.56
N THR A 194 -19.89 13.65 -4.62
CA THR A 194 -18.59 13.45 -5.26
C THR A 194 -17.43 13.64 -4.29
N ALA A 195 -16.30 12.98 -4.55
CA ALA A 195 -15.04 13.24 -3.85
C ALA A 195 -13.84 13.03 -4.79
N CYS A 196 -12.75 13.74 -4.53
CA CYS A 196 -11.49 13.59 -5.25
C CYS A 196 -10.40 13.01 -4.35
N ILE A 197 -9.69 11.99 -4.83
CA ILE A 197 -8.50 11.46 -4.18
C ILE A 197 -7.26 12.00 -4.92
N ARG A 198 -6.34 12.64 -4.21
CA ARG A 198 -5.13 13.28 -4.76
C ARG A 198 -3.88 12.51 -4.30
N PRO A 199 -3.55 11.37 -4.92
CA PRO A 199 -2.37 10.60 -4.56
C PRO A 199 -1.10 11.24 -5.13
N THR A 200 0.02 11.09 -4.43
CA THR A 200 1.35 11.48 -4.93
C THR A 200 1.94 10.38 -5.83
N ALA A 201 3.27 10.34 -5.98
CA ALA A 201 3.92 9.32 -6.80
C ALA A 201 3.63 7.92 -6.23
N LEU A 202 2.87 7.14 -6.99
CA LEU A 202 2.46 5.79 -6.64
C LEU A 202 3.64 4.81 -6.76
N TYR A 203 3.71 3.86 -5.82
CA TYR A 203 4.58 2.69 -5.91
C TYR A 203 3.89 1.44 -5.38
N GLY A 204 4.37 0.26 -5.76
CA GLY A 204 3.84 -1.02 -5.29
C GLY A 204 3.77 -2.06 -6.40
N GLU A 205 3.06 -3.15 -6.12
CA GLU A 205 2.95 -4.31 -6.99
C GLU A 205 2.18 -3.95 -8.27
N GLY A 206 2.69 -4.40 -9.42
CA GLY A 206 2.11 -4.05 -10.72
C GLY A 206 2.44 -2.63 -11.19
N ASP A 207 3.36 -1.93 -10.52
CA ASP A 207 3.85 -0.63 -10.99
C ASP A 207 4.53 -0.78 -12.37
N THR A 208 4.04 0.01 -13.31
CA THR A 208 4.53 0.08 -14.69
C THR A 208 5.10 1.46 -15.03
N GLN A 209 5.07 2.40 -14.08
CA GLN A 209 5.37 3.80 -14.31
C GLN A 209 6.66 4.27 -13.63
N MET A 210 6.98 3.77 -12.43
CA MET A 210 8.13 4.25 -11.66
C MET A 210 9.24 3.20 -11.51
N VAL A 211 8.94 1.99 -11.04
CA VAL A 211 9.97 0.96 -10.82
C VAL A 211 10.74 0.61 -12.09
N GLY A 212 10.05 0.44 -13.23
CA GLY A 212 10.70 0.12 -14.52
C GLY A 212 11.78 1.13 -14.92
N PRO A 213 11.44 2.43 -15.07
CA PRO A 213 12.43 3.48 -15.33
C PRO A 213 13.55 3.55 -14.29
N VAL A 214 13.25 3.31 -13.02
CA VAL A 214 14.26 3.31 -11.93
C VAL A 214 15.26 2.18 -12.10
N ILE A 215 14.82 0.96 -12.45
CA ILE A 215 15.71 -0.17 -12.72
C ILE A 215 16.55 0.08 -13.98
N LYS A 216 15.97 0.69 -15.01
CA LYS A 216 16.70 1.03 -16.24
C LYS A 216 17.91 1.94 -16.00
N VAL A 217 17.87 2.81 -15.00
CA VAL A 217 19.03 3.63 -14.60
C VAL A 217 20.23 2.76 -14.21
N ILE A 218 19.99 1.60 -13.59
CA ILE A 218 21.04 0.63 -13.24
C ILE A 218 21.57 -0.04 -14.50
N GLU A 219 20.68 -0.49 -15.38
CA GLU A 219 21.03 -1.16 -16.64
C GLU A 219 21.88 -0.24 -17.53
N ASP A 220 21.57 1.06 -17.53
CA ASP A 220 22.28 2.09 -18.27
C ASP A 220 23.57 2.55 -17.56
N GLY A 221 23.86 2.05 -16.35
CA GLY A 221 25.06 2.40 -15.57
C GLY A 221 25.09 3.86 -15.07
N GLN A 222 23.91 4.46 -14.86
CA GLN A 222 23.74 5.90 -14.56
C GLN A 222 23.48 6.19 -13.07
N THR A 223 23.66 5.22 -12.18
CA THR A 223 23.44 5.36 -10.73
C THR A 223 24.45 6.29 -10.04
N ASN A 224 25.54 6.67 -10.74
CA ASN A 224 26.61 7.55 -10.26
C ASN A 224 26.38 9.04 -10.57
N ILE A 225 25.26 9.43 -11.18
CA ILE A 225 24.93 10.83 -11.46
C ILE A 225 23.55 11.15 -10.87
N TRP A 226 23.44 12.31 -10.22
CA TRP A 226 22.18 12.78 -9.68
C TRP A 226 21.96 14.28 -9.92
N MET A 227 20.69 14.68 -10.04
CA MET A 227 20.26 16.05 -10.28
C MET A 227 19.83 16.70 -8.96
N GLY A 228 20.55 17.75 -8.54
CA GLY A 228 20.35 18.41 -7.25
C GLY A 228 21.18 17.79 -6.12
N TYR A 229 21.05 18.36 -4.92
CA TYR A 229 21.84 17.96 -3.74
C TYR A 229 21.14 16.95 -2.84
N ASN A 230 19.96 16.46 -3.24
CA ASN A 230 19.14 15.53 -2.46
C ASN A 230 18.79 16.08 -1.05
N ASP A 231 18.59 17.39 -0.96
CA ASP A 231 18.25 18.18 0.23
C ASP A 231 16.79 18.64 0.24
N VAL A 232 16.01 18.22 -0.77
CA VAL A 232 14.57 18.46 -0.89
C VAL A 232 13.78 17.23 -0.52
N HIS A 233 12.49 17.41 -0.20
CA HIS A 233 11.62 16.31 0.22
C HIS A 233 10.46 16.12 -0.76
N MET A 234 10.09 14.87 -1.01
CA MET A 234 8.91 14.48 -1.76
C MET A 234 8.07 13.48 -0.97
N ASP A 235 6.77 13.49 -1.23
CA ASP A 235 5.87 12.44 -0.80
C ASP A 235 5.72 11.36 -1.88
N VAL A 236 5.79 10.11 -1.44
CA VAL A 236 5.40 8.93 -2.20
C VAL A 236 4.23 8.26 -1.51
N VAL A 237 3.53 7.38 -2.23
CA VAL A 237 2.42 6.65 -1.64
C VAL A 237 2.32 5.24 -2.19
N TYR A 238 2.15 4.28 -1.28
CA TYR A 238 1.88 2.91 -1.67
C TYR A 238 0.49 2.79 -2.32
N VAL A 239 0.42 2.10 -3.46
CA VAL A 239 -0.79 2.01 -4.30
C VAL A 239 -1.99 1.44 -3.54
N GLY A 240 -1.79 0.49 -2.62
CA GLY A 240 -2.87 -0.06 -1.80
C GLY A 240 -3.43 0.93 -0.77
N HIS A 241 -2.65 1.91 -0.32
CA HIS A 241 -3.17 3.00 0.52
C HIS A 241 -4.16 3.86 -0.26
N VAL A 242 -3.85 4.16 -1.52
CA VAL A 242 -4.73 4.94 -2.39
C VAL A 242 -6.00 4.16 -2.72
N ALA A 243 -5.88 2.87 -3.03
CA ALA A 243 -7.04 2.01 -3.23
C ALA A 243 -7.97 1.96 -2.00
N LYS A 244 -7.40 1.81 -0.79
CA LYS A 244 -8.14 1.89 0.47
C LYS A 244 -8.82 3.26 0.64
N ALA A 245 -8.13 4.35 0.34
CA ALA A 245 -8.70 5.70 0.43
C ALA A 245 -9.88 5.90 -0.53
N GLU A 246 -9.84 5.34 -1.74
CA GLU A 246 -10.96 5.39 -2.69
C GLU A 246 -12.19 4.63 -2.19
N VAL A 247 -12.00 3.44 -1.59
CA VAL A 247 -13.10 2.67 -0.98
C VAL A 247 -13.67 3.40 0.24
N LEU A 248 -12.82 3.99 1.10
CA LEU A 248 -13.25 4.80 2.24
C LEU A 248 -14.05 6.03 1.81
N ALA A 249 -13.61 6.72 0.75
CA ALA A 249 -14.35 7.84 0.18
C ALA A 249 -15.71 7.39 -0.37
N ALA A 250 -15.78 6.27 -1.10
CA ALA A 250 -17.05 5.74 -1.58
C ALA A 250 -18.03 5.42 -0.43
N LEU A 251 -17.55 4.74 0.61
CA LEU A 251 -18.34 4.42 1.81
C LEU A 251 -18.80 5.68 2.55
N GLY A 252 -17.91 6.65 2.74
CA GLY A 252 -18.24 7.90 3.42
C GLY A 252 -19.28 8.73 2.65
N LEU A 253 -19.27 8.70 1.31
CA LEU A 253 -20.23 9.41 0.48
C LEU A 253 -21.62 8.78 0.62
N LEU A 254 -21.70 7.46 0.70
CA LEU A 254 -22.96 6.76 0.99
C LEU A 254 -23.45 7.03 2.42
N ARG A 255 -22.56 7.06 3.42
CA ARG A 255 -22.93 7.48 4.78
C ARG A 255 -23.51 8.88 4.80
N ARG A 256 -22.92 9.82 4.05
CA ARG A 256 -23.37 11.21 3.92
C ARG A 256 -24.73 11.36 3.22
N HIS A 257 -25.10 10.40 2.38
CA HIS A 257 -26.45 10.32 1.82
C HIS A 257 -27.49 10.04 2.90
N VAL A 258 -27.20 9.09 3.79
CA VAL A 258 -28.12 8.60 4.83
C VAL A 258 -28.14 9.53 6.06
N ASP A 259 -26.97 9.91 6.54
CA ASP A 259 -26.79 10.71 7.75
C ASP A 259 -26.17 12.07 7.41
N LYS A 260 -26.94 13.13 7.67
CA LYS A 260 -26.46 14.49 7.42
C LYS A 260 -25.49 15.03 8.47
N THR A 261 -25.34 14.33 9.59
CA THR A 261 -24.39 14.66 10.66
C THR A 261 -23.04 13.97 10.51
N ALA A 262 -22.95 12.96 9.64
CA ALA A 262 -21.69 12.31 9.28
C ALA A 262 -20.66 13.32 8.75
N PRO A 263 -19.34 13.03 8.89
CA PRO A 263 -18.28 13.88 8.37
C PRO A 263 -18.57 14.31 6.92
N LYS A 264 -18.45 15.61 6.67
CA LYS A 264 -18.74 16.19 5.36
C LYS A 264 -17.59 15.87 4.40
N ILE A 265 -17.69 14.74 3.71
CA ILE A 265 -16.70 14.33 2.71
C ILE A 265 -17.14 14.62 1.28
N ASP A 266 -18.41 14.97 1.08
CA ASP A 266 -18.97 15.29 -0.22
C ASP A 266 -18.51 16.66 -0.72
N GLY A 267 -18.13 16.73 -2.00
CA GLY A 267 -17.58 17.93 -2.62
C GLY A 267 -16.18 18.29 -2.12
N GLU A 268 -15.49 17.35 -1.48
CA GLU A 268 -14.16 17.55 -0.93
C GLU A 268 -13.10 16.75 -1.69
N ALA A 269 -11.87 17.26 -1.67
CA ALA A 269 -10.68 16.53 -2.09
C ALA A 269 -9.84 16.11 -0.88
N PHE A 270 -9.03 15.06 -1.07
CA PHE A 270 -8.16 14.47 -0.05
C PHE A 270 -6.78 14.17 -0.62
N ASN A 271 -5.73 14.78 -0.06
CA ASN A 271 -4.35 14.41 -0.33
C ASN A 271 -4.06 13.07 0.35
N ILE A 272 -3.47 12.13 -0.39
CA ILE A 272 -3.10 10.80 0.13
C ILE A 272 -1.62 10.55 -0.12
N THR A 273 -0.88 10.38 0.98
CA THR A 273 0.55 10.05 1.03
C THR A 273 0.79 8.97 2.08
N ASP A 274 2.00 8.40 2.12
CA ASP A 274 2.41 7.52 3.22
C ASP A 274 2.70 8.26 4.54
N ASP A 275 2.57 9.60 4.54
CA ASP A 275 2.95 10.50 5.65
C ASP A 275 4.42 10.38 6.06
N GLU A 276 5.25 9.87 5.15
CA GLU A 276 6.71 9.77 5.29
C GLU A 276 7.37 10.44 4.08
N THR A 277 7.78 11.68 4.28
CA THR A 277 8.52 12.41 3.24
C THR A 277 9.95 11.90 3.16
N CYS A 278 10.52 11.85 1.96
CA CYS A 278 11.92 11.44 1.79
C CYS A 278 12.60 12.20 0.65
N PRO A 279 13.94 12.32 0.68
CA PRO A 279 14.66 12.86 -0.45
C PRO A 279 14.55 11.97 -1.68
N PRO A 280 14.35 12.53 -2.91
CA PRO A 280 14.06 11.74 -4.09
C PRO A 280 15.15 10.72 -4.45
N TRP A 281 16.43 11.09 -4.37
CA TRP A 281 17.51 10.15 -4.63
C TRP A 281 17.54 9.03 -3.60
N THR A 282 17.32 9.38 -2.32
CA THR A 282 17.28 8.39 -1.24
C THR A 282 16.21 7.33 -1.50
N PHE A 283 15.04 7.76 -1.99
CA PHE A 283 13.98 6.84 -2.38
C PHE A 283 14.39 5.90 -3.53
N PHE A 284 14.87 6.44 -4.65
CA PHE A 284 15.25 5.62 -5.81
C PHE A 284 16.46 4.72 -5.52
N ARG A 285 17.41 5.21 -4.72
CA ARG A 285 18.59 4.44 -4.33
C ARG A 285 18.24 3.19 -3.52
N LYS A 286 17.13 3.16 -2.78
CA LYS A 286 16.65 1.94 -2.11
C LYS A 286 16.42 0.82 -3.14
N TYR A 287 15.78 1.12 -4.26
CA TYR A 287 15.60 0.15 -5.35
C TYR A 287 16.93 -0.30 -5.95
N TRP A 288 17.84 0.65 -6.22
CA TRP A 288 19.14 0.32 -6.80
C TRP A 288 19.98 -0.59 -5.90
N MET A 289 20.03 -0.29 -4.60
CA MET A 289 20.70 -1.13 -3.61
C MET A 289 20.13 -2.54 -3.56
N LEU A 290 18.80 -2.68 -3.57
CA LEU A 290 18.11 -3.97 -3.58
C LEU A 290 18.37 -4.75 -4.87
N ALA A 291 18.47 -4.05 -6.01
CA ALA A 291 18.85 -4.62 -7.30
C ALA A 291 20.36 -4.89 -7.45
N GLY A 292 21.17 -4.64 -6.41
CA GLY A 292 22.59 -4.99 -6.37
C GLY A 292 23.57 -3.87 -6.74
N ASP A 293 23.10 -2.62 -6.89
CA ASP A 293 23.98 -1.46 -7.04
C ASP A 293 24.87 -1.29 -5.81
N LYS A 294 26.17 -1.07 -6.05
CA LYS A 294 27.20 -0.90 -5.02
C LYS A 294 27.84 0.48 -5.06
N THR A 295 27.20 1.44 -5.74
CA THR A 295 27.77 2.77 -5.94
C THR A 295 27.93 3.47 -4.59
N SER A 296 29.16 3.87 -4.28
CA SER A 296 29.46 4.55 -3.02
C SER A 296 28.82 5.94 -3.02
N LEU A 297 28.34 6.39 -1.87
CA LEU A 297 27.74 7.73 -1.74
C LEU A 297 28.70 8.84 -2.17
N SER A 298 30.00 8.66 -1.92
CA SER A 298 31.06 9.59 -2.32
C SER A 298 31.37 9.59 -3.83
N GLY A 299 30.96 8.54 -4.56
CA GLY A 299 31.19 8.39 -5.99
C GLY A 299 30.08 8.99 -6.86
N VAL A 300 29.05 9.58 -6.23
CA VAL A 300 27.89 10.13 -6.93
C VAL A 300 28.16 11.57 -7.28
N TRP A 301 28.13 11.89 -8.58
CA TRP A 301 28.23 13.25 -9.05
C TRP A 301 26.87 13.94 -8.96
N MET A 302 26.73 14.83 -7.98
CA MET A 302 25.54 15.67 -7.81
C MET A 302 25.69 16.96 -8.63
N ILE A 303 24.78 17.16 -9.59
CA ILE A 303 24.76 18.34 -10.45
C ILE A 303 24.01 19.47 -9.70
N PRO A 304 24.63 20.65 -9.50
CA PRO A 304 23.98 21.78 -8.84
C PRO A 304 22.61 22.14 -9.44
N PRO A 305 21.57 22.45 -8.62
CA PRO A 305 20.23 22.75 -9.12
C PRO A 305 20.18 23.83 -10.21
N PHE A 306 20.94 24.91 -10.06
CA PHE A 306 20.97 25.99 -11.06
C PHE A 306 21.53 25.52 -12.41
N VAL A 307 22.48 24.58 -12.41
CA VAL A 307 23.02 23.98 -13.64
C VAL A 307 21.97 23.08 -14.28
N VAL A 308 21.27 22.26 -13.50
CA VAL A 308 20.17 21.42 -13.99
C VAL A 308 19.08 22.26 -14.64
N LEU A 309 18.64 23.34 -13.97
CA LEU A 309 17.63 24.26 -14.51
C LEU A 309 18.12 24.97 -15.78
N LEU A 310 19.39 25.37 -15.85
CA LEU A 310 19.97 25.97 -17.05
C LEU A 310 19.99 24.97 -18.21
N MET A 311 20.41 23.73 -17.98
CA MET A 311 20.40 22.68 -18.99
C MET A 311 18.98 22.36 -19.46
N ALA A 312 18.01 22.32 -18.54
CA ALA A 312 16.61 22.11 -18.88
C ALA A 312 16.04 23.24 -19.74
N ASN A 313 16.26 24.50 -19.34
CA ASN A 313 15.84 25.67 -20.14
C ASN A 313 16.51 25.70 -21.52
N ALA A 314 17.79 25.34 -21.60
CA ALA A 314 18.50 25.25 -22.88
C ALA A 314 17.92 24.13 -23.76
N ALA A 315 17.59 22.96 -23.19
CA ALA A 315 16.98 21.85 -23.90
C ALA A 315 15.57 22.20 -24.42
N GLU A 316 14.76 22.88 -23.61
CA GLU A 316 13.45 23.40 -24.01
C GLU A 316 13.58 24.38 -25.17
N TRP A 317 14.44 25.40 -25.03
CA TRP A 317 14.63 26.41 -26.07
C TRP A 317 15.17 25.81 -27.37
N PHE A 318 16.16 24.92 -27.28
CA PHE A 318 16.75 24.26 -28.44
C PHE A 318 15.73 23.38 -29.17
N THR A 319 14.96 22.57 -28.43
CA THR A 319 13.93 21.72 -29.03
C THR A 319 12.81 22.55 -29.63
N TRP A 320 12.37 23.60 -28.95
CA TRP A 320 11.40 24.55 -29.46
C TRP A 320 11.89 25.19 -30.76
N ALA A 321 13.12 25.72 -30.79
CA ALA A 321 13.68 26.39 -31.96
C ALA A 321 13.82 25.44 -33.16
N THR A 322 14.38 24.24 -32.95
CA THR A 322 14.62 23.25 -34.01
C THR A 322 13.34 22.59 -34.52
N SER A 323 12.32 22.46 -33.67
CA SER A 323 11.01 21.91 -34.05
C SER A 323 10.02 22.95 -34.56
N MET A 324 10.41 24.23 -34.63
CA MET A 324 9.52 25.36 -34.92
C MET A 324 8.30 25.40 -33.98
N GLY A 325 8.54 25.14 -32.69
CA GLY A 325 7.53 25.15 -31.63
C GLY A 325 6.58 23.95 -31.61
N LYS A 326 6.91 22.87 -32.32
CA LYS A 326 6.05 21.68 -32.42
C LYS A 326 6.38 20.58 -31.42
N ALA A 327 7.55 20.62 -30.79
CA ALA A 327 8.02 19.59 -29.89
C ALA A 327 8.63 20.16 -28.60
N ARG A 328 8.76 19.27 -27.61
CA ARG A 328 9.43 19.49 -26.33
C ARG A 328 10.50 18.42 -26.11
N PRO A 329 11.55 18.69 -25.33
CA PRO A 329 12.65 17.74 -25.14
C PRO A 329 12.15 16.46 -24.46
N LYS A 330 12.74 15.31 -24.79
CA LYS A 330 12.40 14.02 -24.15
C LYS A 330 13.05 13.84 -22.78
N ILE A 331 14.25 14.40 -22.60
CA ILE A 331 15.06 14.38 -21.38
C ILE A 331 15.24 15.82 -20.90
N LEU A 332 15.47 16.06 -19.61
CA LEU A 332 15.63 17.41 -19.03
C LEU A 332 14.42 18.33 -19.22
N LYS A 333 13.20 17.77 -19.21
CA LYS A 333 11.95 18.55 -19.19
C LYS A 333 11.91 19.39 -17.92
N LEU A 334 11.72 20.70 -18.05
CA LEU A 334 11.85 21.65 -16.93
C LEU A 334 10.96 21.25 -15.75
N GLU A 335 9.67 21.00 -15.98
CA GLU A 335 8.70 20.64 -14.94
C GLU A 335 9.06 19.34 -14.23
N ARG A 336 9.68 18.39 -14.94
CA ARG A 336 10.18 17.13 -14.35
C ARG A 336 11.42 17.34 -13.49
N MET A 337 12.30 18.27 -13.88
CA MET A 337 13.46 18.62 -13.06
C MET A 337 13.01 19.32 -11.79
N GLU A 338 11.98 20.17 -11.84
CA GLU A 338 11.46 20.80 -10.64
C GLU A 338 10.97 19.79 -9.59
N PHE A 339 10.48 18.61 -9.97
CA PHE A 339 10.08 17.55 -9.03
C PHE A 339 11.24 17.00 -8.20
N VAL A 340 12.47 17.01 -8.73
CA VAL A 340 13.65 16.52 -8.01
C VAL A 340 14.49 17.65 -7.40
N LEU A 341 14.17 18.90 -7.73
CA LEU A 341 14.92 20.09 -7.30
C LEU A 341 14.19 20.96 -6.27
N PHE A 342 12.88 20.76 -6.07
CA PHE A 342 12.10 21.53 -5.09
C PHE A 342 11.29 20.61 -4.17
N THR A 343 11.19 21.00 -2.91
CA THR A 343 10.33 20.31 -1.94
C THR A 343 8.88 20.39 -2.38
N ARG A 344 8.20 19.23 -2.38
CA ARG A 344 6.79 19.06 -2.76
C ARG A 344 6.15 18.03 -1.84
N THR A 345 5.66 18.51 -0.70
CA THR A 345 5.05 17.68 0.35
C THR A 345 3.61 18.12 0.63
N TYR A 346 2.82 17.22 1.22
CA TYR A 346 1.37 17.38 1.37
C TYR A 346 0.91 17.09 2.79
N ASN A 347 -0.12 17.80 3.21
CA ASN A 347 -0.80 17.53 4.46
C ASN A 347 -1.94 16.53 4.25
N ILE A 348 -1.98 15.44 5.04
CA ILE A 348 -3.04 14.41 4.98
C ILE A 348 -4.03 14.45 6.16
N ASN A 349 -3.99 15.48 7.01
CA ASN A 349 -4.83 15.60 8.21
C ASN A 349 -6.32 15.52 7.88
N LYS A 350 -6.72 16.07 6.73
CA LYS A 350 -8.11 16.00 6.26
C LYS A 350 -8.54 14.57 5.95
N ALA A 351 -7.69 13.77 5.31
CA ALA A 351 -7.95 12.36 5.06
C ALA A 351 -8.02 11.56 6.38
N ARG A 352 -7.09 11.81 7.32
CA ARG A 352 -7.10 11.19 8.66
C ARG A 352 -8.40 11.49 9.41
N THR A 353 -8.83 12.76 9.43
CA THR A 353 -9.98 13.20 10.25
C THR A 353 -11.34 12.87 9.62
N LEU A 354 -11.49 13.04 8.30
CA LEU A 354 -12.79 12.91 7.65
C LEU A 354 -13.03 11.53 7.02
N LEU A 355 -11.99 10.87 6.48
CA LEU A 355 -12.11 9.52 5.92
C LEU A 355 -11.75 8.43 6.93
N GLY A 356 -11.07 8.77 8.03
CA GLY A 356 -10.44 7.78 8.91
C GLY A 356 -9.25 7.08 8.26
N PHE A 357 -8.65 7.69 7.23
CA PHE A 357 -7.52 7.11 6.51
C PHE A 357 -6.26 7.12 7.37
N GLN A 358 -5.55 6.00 7.41
CA GLN A 358 -4.23 5.87 8.03
C GLN A 358 -3.34 5.01 7.13
N PRO A 359 -2.13 5.49 6.76
CA PRO A 359 -1.13 4.66 6.07
C PRO A 359 -0.71 3.48 6.94
N TRP A 360 -0.51 2.30 6.33
CA TRP A 360 -0.12 1.09 7.07
C TRP A 360 1.31 1.18 7.61
N LEU A 361 2.18 1.95 6.96
CA LEU A 361 3.59 2.09 7.37
C LEU A 361 3.75 2.76 8.74
N ASP A 362 2.83 3.67 9.08
CA ASP A 362 2.71 4.33 10.39
C ASP A 362 2.56 3.27 11.52
N ILE A 363 1.82 2.21 11.23
CA ILE A 363 1.57 1.08 12.13
C ILE A 363 2.71 0.04 12.04
N MET A 364 3.04 -0.40 10.83
CA MET A 364 3.92 -1.55 10.59
C MET A 364 5.39 -1.29 10.92
N VAL A 365 5.91 -0.15 10.47
CA VAL A 365 7.35 0.13 10.56
C VAL A 365 7.61 1.14 11.66
N HIS A 366 6.86 2.23 11.75
CA HIS A 366 7.16 3.26 12.74
C HIS A 366 6.78 2.85 14.17
N GLY A 367 5.61 2.24 14.40
CA GLY A 367 5.20 1.80 15.73
C GLY A 367 6.21 0.83 16.36
N LEU A 368 6.44 -0.31 15.70
CA LEU A 368 7.34 -1.34 16.21
C LEU A 368 8.82 -0.91 16.16
N THR A 369 9.30 -0.33 15.06
CA THR A 369 10.72 0.08 14.96
C THR A 369 11.04 1.17 15.97
N LYS A 370 10.22 2.23 16.08
CA LYS A 370 10.42 3.29 17.07
C LYS A 370 10.37 2.74 18.49
N TYR A 371 9.45 1.81 18.77
CA TYR A 371 9.44 1.13 20.07
C TYR A 371 10.75 0.38 20.30
N THR A 372 11.26 -0.38 19.34
CA THR A 372 12.51 -1.13 19.51
C THR A 372 13.76 -0.26 19.58
N GLU A 373 13.81 0.87 18.88
CA GLU A 373 14.99 1.74 18.79
C GLU A 373 15.04 2.81 19.90
N ALA A 374 13.89 3.36 20.30
CA ALA A 374 13.80 4.48 21.24
C ALA A 374 13.45 4.07 22.68
N THR A 375 12.91 2.86 22.89
CA THR A 375 12.50 2.42 24.23
C THR A 375 13.71 2.02 25.06
N SER A 376 13.93 2.73 26.16
CA SER A 376 14.93 2.35 27.16
C SER A 376 14.49 1.10 27.92
N LYS A 377 15.45 0.41 28.54
CA LYS A 377 15.17 -0.77 29.40
C LYS A 377 14.05 -0.51 30.41
N ASP A 378 14.02 0.68 31.01
CA ASP A 378 13.09 0.99 32.10
C ASP A 378 11.70 1.41 31.58
N ALA A 379 11.63 1.84 30.32
CA ALA A 379 10.38 2.17 29.62
C ALA A 379 9.73 0.94 28.94
N TYR A 380 10.40 -0.20 28.91
CA TYR A 380 9.88 -1.43 28.30
C TYR A 380 8.60 -1.92 28.98
N ASN A 381 7.62 -2.30 28.17
CA ASN A 381 6.32 -2.82 28.55
C ASN A 381 5.90 -3.91 27.55
N GLY A 382 5.77 -5.15 28.04
CA GLY A 382 5.45 -6.29 27.20
C GLY A 382 4.04 -6.25 26.58
N TYR A 383 3.08 -5.56 27.22
CA TYR A 383 1.73 -5.40 26.68
C TYR A 383 1.70 -4.39 25.52
N GLU A 384 2.48 -3.31 25.61
CA GLU A 384 2.60 -2.36 24.51
C GLU A 384 3.28 -3.01 23.30
N LEU A 385 4.34 -3.79 23.53
CA LEU A 385 4.98 -4.57 22.46
C LEU A 385 4.02 -5.58 21.83
N LEU A 386 3.25 -6.32 22.64
CA LEU A 386 2.26 -7.28 22.12
C LEU A 386 1.22 -6.57 21.25
N LYS A 387 0.68 -5.45 21.72
CA LYS A 387 -0.28 -4.64 20.96
C LYS A 387 0.30 -4.21 19.60
N LEU A 388 1.54 -3.72 19.58
CA LEU A 388 2.23 -3.35 18.33
C LEU A 388 2.43 -4.54 17.39
N ILE A 389 2.74 -5.73 17.93
CA ILE A 389 2.86 -6.97 17.15
C ILE A 389 1.50 -7.39 16.56
N GLU A 390 0.43 -7.34 17.36
CA GLU A 390 -0.93 -7.68 16.91
C GLU A 390 -1.44 -6.70 15.84
N GLU A 391 -1.15 -5.40 15.98
CA GLU A 391 -1.45 -4.39 14.98
C GLU A 391 -0.66 -4.59 13.67
N LEU A 392 0.58 -5.09 13.76
CA LEU A 392 1.40 -5.46 12.60
C LEU A 392 0.99 -6.80 11.96
N ALA A 393 0.43 -7.74 12.73
CA ALA A 393 0.18 -9.10 12.27
C ALA A 393 -0.73 -9.14 11.04
N ILE A 394 -1.84 -8.39 11.07
CA ILE A 394 -2.82 -8.36 9.96
C ILE A 394 -2.17 -7.86 8.66
N PRO A 395 -1.57 -6.65 8.58
CA PRO A 395 -0.98 -6.19 7.34
C PRO A 395 0.27 -7.00 6.93
N TYR A 396 1.01 -7.57 7.88
CA TYR A 396 2.11 -8.48 7.58
C TYR A 396 1.63 -9.78 6.92
N GLU A 397 0.57 -10.41 7.43
CA GLU A 397 -0.05 -11.58 6.81
C GLU A 397 -0.57 -11.28 5.41
N GLU A 398 -1.23 -10.13 5.22
CA GLU A 398 -1.68 -9.68 3.89
C GLU A 398 -0.51 -9.51 2.91
N HIS A 399 0.58 -8.89 3.35
CA HIS A 399 1.80 -8.74 2.57
C HIS A 399 2.41 -10.09 2.18
N MET A 400 2.60 -10.99 3.15
CA MET A 400 3.14 -12.33 2.92
C MET A 400 2.28 -13.13 1.93
N HIS A 401 0.95 -13.04 2.03
CA HIS A 401 0.05 -13.68 1.07
C HIS A 401 0.15 -13.08 -0.34
N ALA A 402 0.30 -11.76 -0.45
CA ALA A 402 0.47 -11.08 -1.74
C ALA A 402 1.80 -11.45 -2.42
N GLU A 403 2.85 -11.70 -1.64
CA GLU A 403 4.16 -12.09 -2.15
C GLU A 403 4.13 -13.47 -2.82
N ILE A 404 3.30 -14.40 -2.33
CA ILE A 404 3.19 -15.76 -2.90
C ILE A 404 2.92 -15.72 -4.40
N GLN A 405 1.90 -14.97 -4.83
CA GLN A 405 1.55 -14.89 -6.25
C GLN A 405 2.66 -14.20 -7.05
N THR A 406 3.29 -13.17 -6.47
CA THR A 406 4.43 -12.49 -7.10
C THR A 406 5.58 -13.47 -7.38
N ILE A 407 5.95 -14.29 -6.39
CA ILE A 407 7.00 -15.30 -6.52
C ILE A 407 6.60 -16.37 -7.53
N LEU A 408 5.35 -16.84 -7.48
CA LEU A 408 4.82 -17.81 -8.44
C LEU A 408 4.92 -17.25 -9.86
N ASP A 409 4.51 -16.02 -10.10
CA ASP A 409 4.50 -15.41 -11.44
C ASP A 409 5.89 -15.28 -12.07
N LEU A 410 6.96 -15.26 -11.27
CA LEU A 410 8.34 -15.22 -11.75
C LEU A 410 8.68 -16.39 -12.67
N HIS A 411 8.07 -17.56 -12.51
CA HIS A 411 8.34 -18.72 -13.38
C HIS A 411 7.96 -18.45 -14.85
N THR A 412 7.04 -17.52 -15.11
CA THR A 412 6.66 -17.12 -16.48
C THR A 412 7.65 -16.13 -17.11
N LYS A 413 8.55 -15.55 -16.30
CA LYS A 413 9.46 -14.48 -16.69
C LYS A 413 10.93 -14.90 -16.64
N ILE A 414 11.28 -15.82 -15.74
CA ILE A 414 12.64 -16.25 -15.45
C ILE A 414 12.69 -17.78 -15.51
N ALA A 415 13.70 -18.34 -16.17
CA ALA A 415 13.87 -19.78 -16.25
C ALA A 415 14.10 -20.39 -14.85
N SER A 416 13.59 -21.60 -14.61
CA SER A 416 13.69 -22.24 -13.28
C SER A 416 15.13 -22.42 -12.79
N ALA A 417 16.09 -22.64 -13.69
CA ALA A 417 17.51 -22.74 -13.33
C ALA A 417 18.06 -21.42 -12.78
N ASP A 418 17.67 -20.30 -13.40
CA ASP A 418 18.08 -18.97 -12.95
C ASP A 418 17.39 -18.62 -11.62
N LEU A 419 16.11 -18.96 -11.45
CA LEU A 419 15.41 -18.81 -10.17
C LEU A 419 16.09 -19.61 -9.04
N ALA A 420 16.50 -20.85 -9.31
CA ALA A 420 17.25 -21.65 -8.33
C ALA A 420 18.60 -21.02 -7.98
N ASN A 421 19.28 -20.41 -8.95
CA ASN A 421 20.52 -19.69 -8.70
C ASN A 421 20.27 -18.41 -7.88
N ILE A 422 19.19 -17.67 -8.16
CA ILE A 422 18.77 -16.50 -7.38
C ILE A 422 18.47 -16.90 -5.93
N ASP A 423 17.67 -17.95 -5.69
CA ASP A 423 17.39 -18.48 -4.35
C ASP A 423 18.67 -18.82 -3.60
N LYS A 424 19.60 -19.53 -4.26
CA LYS A 424 20.91 -19.85 -3.69
C LYS A 424 21.69 -18.60 -3.28
N LEU A 425 21.72 -17.57 -4.13
CA LEU A 425 22.40 -16.31 -3.83
C LEU A 425 21.73 -15.55 -2.68
N MET A 426 20.39 -15.53 -2.65
CA MET A 426 19.61 -14.94 -1.56
C MET A 426 19.90 -15.62 -0.23
N ARG A 427 19.94 -16.97 -0.20
CA ARG A 427 20.30 -17.74 1.01
C ARG A 427 21.70 -17.41 1.50
N ILE A 428 22.69 -17.41 0.60
CA ILE A 428 24.08 -17.04 0.95
C ILE A 428 24.13 -15.61 1.53
N GLN A 429 23.37 -14.67 0.95
CA GLN A 429 23.33 -13.30 1.43
C GLN A 429 22.63 -13.20 2.80
N ALA A 430 21.54 -13.91 3.03
CA ALA A 430 20.85 -13.98 4.31
C ALA A 430 21.75 -14.56 5.42
N GLU A 431 22.53 -15.59 5.09
CA GLU A 431 23.48 -16.22 6.00
C GLU A 431 24.63 -15.30 6.42
N LYS A 432 25.05 -14.33 5.58
CA LYS A 432 26.10 -13.37 5.95
C LYS A 432 25.74 -12.51 7.16
N TYR A 433 24.45 -12.27 7.38
CA TYR A 433 23.94 -11.50 8.53
C TYR A 433 23.53 -12.39 9.69
N SER A 434 23.68 -13.72 9.55
CA SER A 434 23.31 -14.67 10.59
C SER A 434 24.39 -14.73 11.68
N ASP A 435 24.02 -14.35 12.89
CA ASP A 435 24.86 -14.50 14.08
C ASP A 435 24.30 -15.63 14.93
N ILE A 436 25.00 -16.77 14.96
CA ILE A 436 24.58 -17.95 15.71
C ILE A 436 24.46 -17.68 17.22
N PHE A 437 25.21 -16.70 17.75
CA PHE A 437 25.11 -16.27 19.16
C PHE A 437 23.85 -15.45 19.44
N LYS A 438 23.13 -15.04 18.40
CA LYS A 438 21.85 -14.34 18.50
C LYS A 438 20.67 -15.19 18.06
N ILE A 439 20.77 -15.84 16.90
CA ILE A 439 19.66 -16.58 16.29
C ILE A 439 19.26 -17.79 17.12
N GLY A 440 20.23 -18.60 17.56
CA GLY A 440 19.94 -19.78 18.38
C GLY A 440 19.18 -19.40 19.66
N PRO A 441 19.75 -18.54 20.52
CA PRO A 441 19.06 -18.10 21.73
C PRO A 441 17.71 -17.41 21.46
N LEU A 442 17.59 -16.59 20.42
CA LEU A 442 16.32 -15.95 20.08
C LEU A 442 15.24 -16.97 19.73
N TYR A 443 15.55 -17.93 18.84
CA TYR A 443 14.62 -18.97 18.42
C TYR A 443 14.08 -19.77 19.61
N PHE A 444 14.97 -20.27 20.47
CA PHE A 444 14.55 -21.06 21.63
C PHE A 444 13.90 -20.22 22.74
N GLY A 445 14.26 -18.93 22.87
CA GLY A 445 13.57 -18.02 23.78
C GLY A 445 12.15 -17.66 23.32
N CYS A 446 11.84 -17.80 22.03
CA CYS A 446 10.51 -17.57 21.48
C CYS A 446 9.63 -18.83 21.44
N GLN A 447 10.17 -19.98 21.81
CA GLN A 447 9.43 -21.25 21.85
C GLN A 447 8.48 -21.29 23.05
N ASP A 448 7.24 -21.71 22.85
CA ASP A 448 6.32 -22.03 23.95
C ASP A 448 5.87 -23.50 23.84
N THR A 449 6.26 -24.33 24.80
CA THR A 449 5.88 -25.75 24.88
C THR A 449 4.48 -25.97 25.47
N HIS A 450 3.71 -24.92 25.72
CA HIS A 450 2.32 -24.98 26.18
C HIS A 450 1.37 -24.44 25.11
N PHE A 451 1.89 -23.91 24.00
CA PHE A 451 1.10 -23.35 22.93
C PHE A 451 0.24 -24.43 22.25
N SER A 452 -1.04 -24.12 22.06
CA SER A 452 -2.00 -24.99 21.37
C SER A 452 -2.70 -24.22 20.26
N ILE A 453 -2.95 -24.91 19.15
CA ILE A 453 -3.70 -24.42 18.00
C ILE A 453 -4.93 -25.30 17.90
N ASP A 454 -6.14 -24.71 17.97
CA ASP A 454 -7.40 -25.45 17.90
C ASP A 454 -7.51 -26.63 18.89
N GLU A 455 -7.09 -26.40 20.14
CA GLU A 455 -7.02 -27.41 21.22
C GLU A 455 -6.04 -28.58 20.94
N GLN A 456 -5.30 -28.53 19.83
CA GLN A 456 -4.21 -29.45 19.54
C GLN A 456 -2.89 -28.83 19.96
N HIS A 457 -2.11 -29.60 20.72
CA HIS A 457 -0.81 -29.15 21.14
C HIS A 457 0.13 -29.08 19.93
N SER A 458 0.58 -27.87 19.59
CA SER A 458 1.52 -27.67 18.48
C SER A 458 2.93 -28.01 18.98
N TYR A 459 3.46 -29.14 18.52
CA TYR A 459 4.82 -29.54 18.86
C TYR A 459 5.83 -28.73 18.04
N TYR A 460 6.67 -27.96 18.73
CA TYR A 460 7.92 -27.53 18.13
C TYR A 460 8.75 -28.77 17.71
N PRO A 461 9.52 -28.71 16.61
CA PRO A 461 10.37 -29.82 16.19
C PRO A 461 11.19 -30.33 17.36
N HIS A 462 11.25 -31.66 17.56
CA HIS A 462 11.98 -32.23 18.68
C HIS A 462 13.48 -31.96 18.54
N VAL A 463 14.00 -31.07 19.39
CA VAL A 463 15.44 -30.77 19.48
C VAL A 463 16.04 -31.53 20.65
N ASN A 464 17.21 -32.13 20.44
CA ASN A 464 17.94 -32.84 21.49
C ASN A 464 18.20 -31.91 22.69
N PRO A 465 17.87 -32.31 23.94
CA PRO A 465 18.15 -31.54 25.15
C PRO A 465 19.61 -31.06 25.28
N ALA A 466 20.56 -31.82 24.75
CA ALA A 466 21.97 -31.43 24.71
C ALA A 466 22.21 -30.17 23.86
N SER A 467 21.53 -30.04 22.72
CA SER A 467 21.60 -28.87 21.84
C SER A 467 21.01 -27.64 22.51
N ILE A 468 19.86 -27.78 23.19
CA ILE A 468 19.24 -26.70 23.97
C ILE A 468 20.18 -26.25 25.09
N SER A 469 20.78 -27.20 25.81
CA SER A 469 21.75 -26.91 26.87
C SER A 469 22.99 -26.19 26.34
N PHE A 470 23.51 -26.59 25.18
CA PHE A 470 24.62 -25.91 24.52
C PHE A 470 24.24 -24.47 24.13
N ILE A 471 23.05 -24.26 23.57
CA ILE A 471 22.56 -22.92 23.22
C ILE A 471 22.44 -22.05 24.46
N ASN A 472 21.77 -22.53 25.51
CA ASN A 472 21.55 -21.78 26.74
C ASN A 472 22.86 -21.47 27.50
N HIS A 473 23.78 -22.43 27.57
CA HIS A 473 24.99 -22.30 28.38
C HIS A 473 26.22 -21.85 27.61
N VAL A 474 26.23 -21.87 26.29
CA VAL A 474 27.40 -21.44 25.48
C VAL A 474 27.03 -20.25 24.62
N LEU A 475 26.07 -20.42 23.71
CA LEU A 475 25.74 -19.38 22.72
C LEU A 475 25.05 -18.17 23.36
N ALA A 476 24.11 -18.39 24.26
CA ALA A 476 23.33 -17.33 24.90
C ALA A 476 24.16 -16.46 25.86
N ARG A 477 25.33 -16.94 26.35
CA ARG A 477 26.15 -16.21 27.32
C ARG A 477 26.58 -14.83 26.82
N ARG A 478 26.91 -14.71 25.54
CA ARG A 478 27.43 -13.48 24.92
C ARG A 478 26.46 -12.29 25.07
N HIS A 479 25.16 -12.56 25.00
CA HIS A 479 24.10 -11.56 25.04
C HIS A 479 23.06 -11.84 26.14
N LYS A 480 23.50 -12.43 27.27
CA LYS A 480 22.62 -12.93 28.34
C LYS A 480 21.54 -11.92 28.80
N ALA A 481 21.86 -10.63 28.80
CA ALA A 481 20.93 -9.58 29.22
C ALA A 481 19.76 -9.33 28.23
N LEU A 482 19.89 -9.74 26.96
CA LEU A 482 18.82 -9.60 25.95
C LEU A 482 17.75 -10.67 26.10
N TRP A 483 18.14 -11.90 26.44
CA TRP A 483 17.23 -13.05 26.46
C TRP A 483 16.17 -13.02 27.57
N ARG A 484 16.28 -12.09 28.52
CA ARG A 484 15.23 -11.86 29.52
C ARG A 484 13.95 -11.26 28.94
N PHE A 485 14.01 -10.67 27.75
CA PHE A 485 12.87 -10.08 27.05
C PHE A 485 12.14 -11.08 26.14
N CYS A 486 12.67 -12.29 26.00
CA CYS A 486 12.00 -13.36 25.27
C CYS A 486 10.69 -13.76 26.00
N PRO A 487 9.66 -14.20 25.25
CA PRO A 487 8.38 -14.60 25.84
C PRO A 487 8.49 -15.89 26.66
N SER A 488 9.54 -16.69 26.44
CA SER A 488 9.82 -17.93 27.17
C SER A 488 11.27 -18.01 27.62
N ASP A 489 11.58 -19.00 28.47
CA ASP A 489 12.94 -19.47 28.65
C ASP A 489 13.40 -20.39 27.50
N MET A 490 14.69 -20.72 27.48
CA MET A 490 15.30 -21.55 26.42
C MET A 490 14.76 -23.00 26.40
N PHE A 491 13.97 -23.40 27.39
CA PHE A 491 13.37 -24.73 27.50
C PHE A 491 11.86 -24.69 27.16
N GLY A 492 11.36 -23.55 26.69
CA GLY A 492 9.98 -23.38 26.26
C GLY A 492 8.98 -23.07 27.37
N GLN A 493 9.46 -22.72 28.57
CA GLN A 493 8.59 -22.31 29.67
C GLN A 493 8.21 -20.82 29.53
N PRO A 494 6.91 -20.48 29.44
CA PRO A 494 6.46 -19.10 29.29
C PRO A 494 6.89 -18.20 30.44
N ARG A 495 7.15 -16.94 30.11
CA ARG A 495 7.40 -15.84 31.04
C ARG A 495 6.21 -14.89 31.06
N PRO A 496 5.90 -14.25 32.20
CA PRO A 496 4.89 -13.21 32.23
C PRO A 496 5.35 -11.98 31.43
N LEU A 497 4.42 -11.31 30.75
CA LEU A 497 4.69 -10.02 30.12
C LEU A 497 5.01 -8.98 31.20
N PRO A 498 6.20 -8.33 31.19
CA PRO A 498 6.55 -7.35 32.20
C PRO A 498 5.80 -6.03 31.97
N GLU A 499 5.33 -5.44 33.06
CA GLU A 499 4.82 -4.07 33.08
C GLU A 499 5.98 -3.07 33.17
N THR A 500 5.73 -1.80 32.80
CA THR A 500 6.73 -0.72 32.79
C THR A 500 7.57 -0.69 34.07
N GLY A 501 8.90 -0.70 33.91
CA GLY A 501 9.85 -0.64 35.02
C GLY A 501 10.01 -1.91 35.87
N LYS A 502 9.31 -3.02 35.54
CA LYS A 502 9.49 -4.32 36.21
C LYS A 502 10.48 -5.19 35.45
N ASP A 503 11.40 -5.84 36.17
CA ASP A 503 12.31 -6.82 35.58
C ASP A 503 11.50 -8.05 35.14
N PRO A 504 11.55 -8.47 33.86
CA PRO A 504 10.83 -9.65 33.37
C PRO A 504 11.20 -10.95 34.08
N VAL A 505 12.36 -11.00 34.75
CA VAL A 505 12.77 -12.16 35.56
C VAL A 505 12.14 -12.13 36.97
N LYS A 506 11.69 -10.96 37.45
CA LYS A 506 11.15 -10.74 38.80
C LYS A 506 9.68 -10.33 38.82
N ALA A 507 8.98 -10.37 37.68
CA ALA A 507 7.55 -10.11 37.62
C ALA A 507 6.80 -11.24 38.35
N GLU A 508 6.62 -11.09 39.67
CA GLU A 508 5.92 -12.05 40.52
C GLU A 508 4.42 -11.98 40.24
N GLY A 509 3.91 -13.04 39.63
CA GLY A 509 2.49 -13.27 39.37
C GLY A 509 2.34 -14.60 38.64
N LYS A 510 1.21 -15.30 38.84
CA LYS A 510 0.89 -16.45 37.97
C LYS A 510 0.92 -15.95 36.51
N PRO A 511 1.56 -16.67 35.58
CA PRO A 511 1.44 -16.34 34.16
C PRO A 511 -0.06 -16.28 33.86
N LYS A 512 -0.56 -15.13 33.40
CA LYS A 512 -1.88 -15.13 32.75
C LYS A 512 -1.70 -16.03 31.55
N ALA A 513 -2.45 -17.13 31.52
CA ALA A 513 -2.48 -18.00 30.36
C ALA A 513 -2.81 -17.12 29.15
N ILE A 514 -2.02 -17.23 28.09
CA ILE A 514 -2.36 -16.76 26.75
C ILE A 514 -3.41 -17.74 26.16
N GLY A 515 -4.38 -18.13 27.00
CA GLY A 515 -5.41 -19.11 26.71
C GLY A 515 -6.74 -18.40 26.61
N GLU A 516 -7.50 -18.76 25.58
CA GLU A 516 -8.80 -18.21 25.19
C GLU A 516 -8.76 -16.90 24.38
N MET A 517 -7.98 -16.88 23.30
CA MET A 517 -8.42 -16.20 22.10
C MET A 517 -8.94 -17.24 21.12
N VAL A 518 -10.28 -17.33 21.03
CA VAL A 518 -10.97 -18.13 20.01
C VAL A 518 -10.62 -17.50 18.66
N ILE A 519 -9.65 -18.10 17.96
CA ILE A 519 -9.41 -17.79 16.55
C ILE A 519 -10.67 -18.24 15.81
N GLY A 520 -11.40 -17.27 15.26
CA GLY A 520 -12.60 -17.53 14.48
C GLY A 520 -12.27 -18.49 13.33
N LYS A 521 -12.97 -19.63 13.30
CA LYS A 521 -12.88 -20.65 12.24
C LYS A 521 -12.96 -20.00 10.86
N SER A 522 -11.84 -19.91 10.16
CA SER A 522 -11.82 -19.47 8.77
C SER A 522 -10.54 -19.94 8.06
N GLN A 523 -10.72 -20.88 7.12
CA GLN A 523 -9.84 -21.19 5.98
C GLN A 523 -8.67 -22.21 6.17
N TRP A 524 -8.79 -23.18 7.07
CA TRP A 524 -7.93 -24.38 7.13
C TRP A 524 -7.95 -25.29 5.88
N GLY A 525 -8.82 -25.01 4.90
CA GLY A 525 -8.87 -25.76 3.64
C GLY A 525 -7.70 -25.49 2.67
N LYS A 526 -6.94 -24.40 2.85
CA LYS A 526 -5.85 -24.00 1.93
C LYS A 526 -4.45 -24.34 2.44
N ILE A 527 -4.26 -24.45 3.76
CA ILE A 527 -3.00 -24.85 4.40
C ILE A 527 -2.73 -26.36 4.22
N ALA A 528 -3.78 -27.18 4.14
CA ALA A 528 -3.64 -28.61 3.86
C ALA A 528 -3.05 -28.90 2.46
N LEU A 529 -3.32 -28.04 1.47
CA LEU A 529 -2.73 -28.13 0.13
C LEU A 529 -1.27 -27.68 0.09
N LEU A 530 -0.91 -26.66 0.88
CA LEU A 530 0.47 -26.15 0.97
C LEU A 530 1.40 -27.15 1.70
N LEU A 531 0.89 -27.81 2.75
CA LEU A 531 1.61 -28.84 3.48
C LEU A 531 1.79 -30.12 2.65
N MET A 532 0.83 -30.51 1.80
CA MET A 532 1.02 -31.63 0.87
C MET A 532 2.06 -31.34 -0.22
N SER A 533 2.18 -30.09 -0.69
CA SER A 533 3.26 -29.70 -1.63
C SER A 533 4.65 -29.64 -0.99
N LEU A 534 4.75 -29.23 0.29
CA LEU A 534 6.03 -29.23 1.04
C LEU A 534 6.45 -30.66 1.43
N LEU A 535 5.52 -31.55 1.72
CA LEU A 535 5.79 -32.98 1.93
C LEU A 535 6.28 -33.68 0.65
N SER A 536 5.77 -33.29 -0.52
CA SER A 536 6.28 -33.79 -1.81
C SER A 536 7.72 -33.33 -2.08
N ALA A 537 8.08 -32.09 -1.70
CA ALA A 537 9.44 -31.57 -1.87
C ALA A 537 10.46 -32.24 -0.91
N CYS A 538 10.04 -32.54 0.31
CA CYS A 538 10.86 -33.26 1.30
C CYS A 538 11.06 -34.75 0.93
N LEU A 539 10.10 -35.40 0.27
CA LEU A 539 10.24 -36.80 -0.17
C LEU A 539 11.20 -36.98 -1.35
N THR A 540 11.33 -35.98 -2.25
CA THR A 540 12.35 -36.01 -3.31
C THR A 540 13.77 -35.75 -2.82
N ALA A 541 13.94 -35.03 -1.70
CA ALA A 541 15.26 -34.81 -1.09
C ALA A 541 15.83 -36.06 -0.38
N PHE A 542 14.99 -37.06 -0.10
CA PHE A 542 15.42 -38.32 0.55
C PHE A 542 15.75 -39.44 -0.45
N TRP A 543 15.62 -39.22 -1.77
CA TRP A 543 15.89 -40.21 -2.82
C TRP A 543 17.12 -39.89 -3.70
N LEU A 544 17.82 -38.78 -3.44
CA LEU A 544 19.06 -38.39 -4.12
C LEU A 544 20.26 -38.28 -3.16
N ALA A 545 20.21 -39.03 -2.05
CA ALA A 545 21.35 -39.36 -1.20
C ALA A 545 21.56 -40.88 -1.18
#